data_AF-A0A7J9ZRJ3-F1
#
_entry.id   AF-A0A7J9ZRJ3-F1
#
_cell.length_a   1.000
_cell.length_b   1.000
_cell.length_c   1.000
_cell.angle_alpha   90.00
_cell.angle_beta   90.00
_cell.angle_gamma   90.00
#
_symmetry.space_group_name_H-M   'P 1'
#
loop_
_entity.id
_entity.type
_entity.pdbx_description
1 polymer ?
#
loop_
_entity_poly.entity_id
_entity_poly.type
_entity_poly.pdbx_seq_one_letter_code
_entity_poly.pdbx_strand_id
1 'polypeptide(L)'
;MSDTSPTNMALIFRQEAARLVEATHRDLKQLRTQRRGEESRAATAERALNTARAAAVALGAVVEHLEQEARAARTAWLDADPSRCDMSGPVCPEHGATVVVTQGRNTCTRPGCELGATVPRADWDHCSAPTVVVITDADGNDELTVCRGHLADARTRLAGLRIVTILTRPHDAGPRGDEGVGR
;
A
#
# COMPACT_ATOMS: atom_id res chain seq x y z
N MET A 1 45.41 42.64 69.62
CA MET A 1 44.55 43.76 69.17
C MET A 1 44.78 43.91 67.68
N SER A 2 43.82 43.46 66.87
CA SER A 2 43.95 43.43 65.42
C SER A 2 43.81 44.86 64.89
N ASP A 3 44.86 45.35 64.25
CA ASP A 3 44.96 46.70 63.69
C ASP A 3 43.97 46.84 62.50
N THR A 4 42.76 47.26 62.83
CA THR A 4 41.65 47.49 61.90
C THR A 4 41.64 48.96 61.48
N SER A 5 42.76 49.41 60.92
CA SER A 5 42.82 50.72 60.27
C SER A 5 41.85 50.75 59.06
N PRO A 6 41.09 51.84 58.84
CA PRO A 6 40.15 52.00 57.72
C PRO A 6 40.77 51.67 56.35
N THR A 7 42.08 51.92 56.21
CA THR A 7 42.85 51.64 55.00
C THR A 7 42.97 50.15 54.70
N ASN A 8 43.11 49.29 55.72
CA ASN A 8 43.17 47.84 55.56
C ASN A 8 41.81 47.26 55.12
N MET A 9 40.71 47.79 55.66
CA MET A 9 39.34 47.40 55.25
C MET A 9 39.08 47.74 53.77
N ALA A 10 39.44 48.94 53.33
CA ALA A 10 39.26 49.35 51.93
C ALA A 10 40.11 48.53 50.93
N LEU A 11 41.24 47.97 51.38
CA LEU A 11 42.06 47.06 50.56
C LEU A 11 41.37 45.68 50.45
N ILE A 12 40.87 45.14 51.57
CA ILE A 12 40.17 43.85 51.62
C ILE A 12 38.93 43.88 50.73
N PHE A 13 38.10 44.93 50.83
CA PHE A 13 36.91 45.07 49.97
C PHE A 13 37.26 45.12 48.48
N ARG A 14 38.35 45.82 48.09
CA ARG A 14 38.80 45.86 46.70
C ARG A 14 39.29 44.50 46.21
N GLN A 15 40.04 43.78 47.03
CA GLN A 15 40.50 42.44 46.70
C GLN A 15 39.33 41.47 46.54
N GLU A 16 38.34 41.54 47.42
CA GLU A 16 37.17 40.67 47.34
C GLU A 16 36.27 41.00 46.15
N ALA A 17 36.07 42.29 45.87
CA ALA A 17 35.36 42.73 44.67
C ALA A 17 36.05 42.23 43.39
N ALA A 18 37.39 42.30 43.33
CA ALA A 18 38.15 41.79 42.18
C ALA A 18 37.97 40.28 42.00
N ARG A 19 38.02 39.49 43.08
CA ARG A 19 37.78 38.04 43.05
C ARG A 19 36.38 37.69 42.56
N LEU A 20 35.36 38.41 43.03
CA LEU A 20 33.98 38.20 42.60
C LEU A 20 33.79 38.50 41.11
N VAL A 21 34.41 39.58 40.61
CA VAL A 21 34.38 39.91 39.18
C VAL A 21 35.08 38.84 38.34
N GLU A 22 36.25 38.37 38.77
CA GLU A 22 36.97 37.29 38.08
C GLU A 22 36.21 35.96 38.08
N ALA A 23 35.59 35.59 39.20
CA ALA A 23 34.73 34.41 39.29
C ALA A 23 33.54 34.52 38.33
N THR A 24 32.82 35.64 38.37
CA THR A 24 31.68 35.89 37.48
C THR A 24 32.09 35.86 36.00
N HIS A 25 33.25 36.42 35.65
CA HIS A 25 33.77 36.39 34.28
C HIS A 25 34.09 34.97 33.82
N ARG A 26 34.65 34.12 34.70
CA ARG A 26 34.88 32.70 34.41
C ARG A 26 33.57 31.95 34.19
N ASP A 27 32.58 32.16 35.04
CA ASP A 27 31.27 31.51 34.92
C ASP A 27 30.55 31.93 33.64
N LEU A 28 30.56 33.23 33.30
CA LEU A 28 30.00 33.72 32.04
C LEU A 28 30.70 33.13 30.81
N LYS A 29 32.02 32.94 30.86
CA LYS A 29 32.75 32.25 29.79
C LYS A 29 32.33 30.79 29.67
N GLN A 30 32.21 30.09 30.80
CA GLN A 30 31.80 28.69 30.82
C GLN A 30 30.39 28.51 30.27
N LEU A 31 29.43 29.32 30.72
CA LEU A 31 28.04 29.30 30.24
C LEU A 31 27.96 29.57 28.74
N ARG A 32 28.74 30.52 28.21
CA ARG A 32 28.79 30.80 26.76
C ARG A 32 29.34 29.64 25.95
N THR A 33 30.30 28.89 26.49
CA THR A 33 30.84 27.70 25.83
C THR A 33 29.84 26.54 25.86
N GLN A 34 29.18 26.33 27.00
CA GLN A 34 28.13 25.32 27.15
C GLN A 34 26.97 25.60 26.19
N ARG A 35 26.46 26.84 26.17
CA ARG A 35 25.37 27.24 25.27
C ARG A 35 25.72 27.04 23.79
N ARG A 36 26.94 27.39 23.38
CA ARG A 36 27.41 27.13 22.01
C ARG A 36 27.49 25.63 21.70
N GLY A 37 27.89 24.80 22.66
CA GLY A 37 27.86 23.35 22.53
C GLY A 37 26.45 22.81 22.36
N GLU A 38 25.50 23.29 23.14
CA GLU A 38 24.08 22.91 23.04
C GLU A 38 23.44 23.35 21.72
N GLU A 39 23.67 24.60 21.29
CA GLU A 39 23.22 25.13 20.00
C GLU A 39 23.78 24.29 18.84
N SER A 40 25.06 23.91 18.90
CA SER A 40 25.68 23.05 17.88
C SER A 40 25.09 21.64 17.84
N ARG A 41 24.80 21.06 19.01
CA ARG A 41 24.14 19.75 19.12
C ARG A 41 22.71 19.80 18.59
N ALA A 42 21.95 20.85 18.93
CA ALA A 42 20.60 21.05 18.43
C ALA A 42 20.58 21.18 16.90
N ALA A 43 21.44 22.01 16.34
CA ALA A 43 21.57 22.18 14.89
C ALA A 43 21.98 20.87 14.18
N THR A 44 22.80 20.04 14.82
CA THR A 44 23.20 18.73 14.29
C THR A 44 22.04 17.73 14.33
N ALA A 45 21.28 17.69 15.43
CA ALA A 45 20.09 16.86 15.54
C ALA A 45 19.01 17.26 14.53
N GLU A 46 18.79 18.56 14.33
CA GLU A 46 17.84 19.09 13.36
C GLU A 46 18.23 18.70 11.92
N ARG A 47 19.51 18.83 11.55
CA ARG A 47 20.02 18.34 10.26
C ARG A 47 19.77 16.84 10.09
N ALA A 48 20.07 16.04 11.12
CA ALA A 48 19.85 14.60 11.07
C ALA A 48 18.35 14.24 10.88
N LEU A 49 17.45 14.93 11.59
CA LEU A 49 16.00 14.75 11.42
C LEU A 49 15.54 15.12 10.02
N ASN A 50 16.03 16.22 9.45
CA ASN A 50 15.67 16.63 8.10
C ASN A 50 16.19 15.63 7.05
N THR A 51 17.40 15.10 7.22
CA THR A 51 17.91 14.01 6.37
C THR A 51 17.05 12.75 6.49
N ALA A 52 16.65 12.36 7.70
CA ALA A 52 15.80 11.18 7.92
C ALA A 52 14.43 11.35 7.26
N ARG A 53 13.82 12.55 7.34
CA ARG A 53 12.56 12.86 6.66
C ARG A 53 12.69 12.79 5.14
N ALA A 54 13.76 13.34 4.58
CA ALA A 54 14.02 13.27 3.14
C ALA A 54 14.20 11.82 2.67
N ALA A 55 14.92 11.00 3.45
CA ALA A 55 15.07 9.57 3.16
C ALA A 55 13.74 8.82 3.23
N ALA A 56 12.87 9.14 4.19
CA ALA A 56 11.54 8.53 4.29
C ALA A 56 10.65 8.86 3.07
N VAL A 57 10.69 10.11 2.59
CA VAL A 57 9.99 10.52 1.36
C VAL A 57 10.53 9.77 0.15
N ALA A 58 11.85 9.67 0.00
CA ALA A 58 12.47 8.93 -1.09
C ALA A 58 12.10 7.43 -1.06
N LEU A 59 12.08 6.82 0.12
CA LEU A 59 11.65 5.43 0.28
C LEU A 59 10.18 5.26 -0.07
N GLY A 60 9.31 6.21 0.31
CA GLY A 60 7.90 6.21 -0.09
C GLY A 60 7.73 6.18 -1.61
N ALA A 61 8.48 7.01 -2.33
CA ALA A 61 8.45 7.02 -3.80
C ALA A 61 8.94 5.70 -4.42
N VAL A 62 9.95 5.05 -3.84
CA VAL A 62 10.41 3.73 -4.28
C VAL A 62 9.33 2.66 -4.06
N VAL A 63 8.66 2.68 -2.91
CA VAL A 63 7.55 1.76 -2.61
C VAL A 63 6.42 1.94 -3.62
N GLU A 64 5.99 3.18 -3.87
CA GLU A 64 4.93 3.47 -4.86
C GLU A 64 5.33 2.98 -6.26
N HIS A 65 6.59 3.16 -6.67
CA HIS A 65 7.07 2.68 -7.95
C HIS A 65 7.04 1.14 -8.04
N LEU A 66 7.53 0.44 -7.01
CA LEU A 66 7.49 -1.02 -6.96
C LEU A 66 6.06 -1.58 -6.93
N GLU A 67 5.12 -0.89 -6.27
CA GLU A 67 3.70 -1.25 -6.31
C GLU A 67 3.10 -1.11 -7.72
N GLN A 68 3.50 -0.07 -8.47
CA GLN A 68 3.09 0.11 -9.85
C GLN A 68 3.69 -0.96 -10.76
N GLU A 69 4.99 -1.27 -10.63
CA GLU A 69 5.63 -2.34 -11.39
C GLU A 69 5.03 -3.71 -11.08
N ALA A 70 4.79 -4.01 -9.81
CA ALA A 70 4.16 -5.27 -9.41
C ALA A 70 2.73 -5.38 -9.97
N ARG A 71 1.99 -4.27 -10.01
CA ARG A 71 0.66 -4.22 -10.64
C ARG A 71 0.75 -4.44 -12.14
N ALA A 72 1.66 -3.75 -12.84
CA ALA A 72 1.85 -3.88 -14.27
C ALA A 72 2.29 -5.30 -14.66
N ALA A 73 3.23 -5.89 -13.92
CA ALA A 73 3.68 -7.26 -14.12
C ALA A 73 2.54 -8.26 -13.88
N ARG A 74 1.72 -8.03 -12.85
CA ARG A 74 0.53 -8.85 -12.61
C ARG A 74 -0.49 -8.74 -13.75
N THR A 75 -0.81 -7.53 -14.21
CA THR A 75 -1.69 -7.30 -15.35
C THR A 75 -1.16 -8.00 -16.60
N ALA A 76 0.11 -7.81 -16.94
CA ALA A 76 0.72 -8.47 -18.09
C ALA A 76 0.70 -10.01 -17.96
N TRP A 77 0.88 -10.56 -16.76
CA TRP A 77 0.75 -12.00 -16.51
C TRP A 77 -0.70 -12.48 -16.68
N LEU A 78 -1.68 -11.71 -16.20
CA LEU A 78 -3.10 -12.02 -16.35
C LEU A 78 -3.56 -11.94 -17.81
N ASP A 79 -3.12 -10.93 -18.55
CA ASP A 79 -3.43 -10.75 -19.98
C ASP A 79 -2.81 -11.86 -20.85
N ALA A 80 -1.71 -12.47 -20.40
CA ALA A 80 -1.06 -13.57 -21.10
C ALA A 80 -1.67 -14.95 -20.77
N ASP A 81 -2.61 -15.06 -19.84
CA ASP A 81 -3.22 -16.32 -19.42
C ASP A 81 -4.53 -16.60 -20.20
N PRO A 82 -4.50 -17.44 -21.26
CA PRO A 82 -5.67 -17.72 -22.08
C PRO A 82 -6.77 -18.49 -21.34
N SER A 83 -6.51 -18.97 -20.12
CA SER A 83 -7.51 -19.63 -19.26
C SER A 83 -8.33 -18.66 -18.41
N ARG A 84 -8.09 -17.35 -18.57
CA ARG A 84 -8.80 -16.27 -17.88
C ARG A 84 -9.70 -15.48 -18.81
N CYS A 85 -10.61 -14.76 -18.18
CA CYS A 85 -11.56 -13.91 -18.85
C CYS A 85 -10.93 -12.55 -19.16
N ASP A 86 -11.07 -12.10 -20.41
CA ASP A 86 -10.50 -10.84 -20.93
C ASP A 86 -11.21 -9.59 -20.38
N MET A 87 -12.29 -9.76 -19.61
CA MET A 87 -13.12 -8.67 -19.16
C MET A 87 -12.67 -8.16 -17.79
N SER A 88 -12.67 -6.84 -17.60
CA SER A 88 -12.43 -6.21 -16.31
C SER A 88 -13.68 -6.25 -15.40
N GLY A 89 -13.45 -6.08 -14.10
CA GLY A 89 -14.50 -5.90 -13.10
C GLY A 89 -15.12 -7.20 -12.55
N PRO A 90 -15.64 -7.16 -11.30
CA PRO A 90 -16.20 -8.34 -10.67
C PRO A 90 -17.57 -8.69 -11.25
N VAL A 91 -17.80 -9.99 -11.46
CA VAL A 91 -19.10 -10.54 -11.86
C VAL A 91 -19.51 -11.64 -10.90
N CYS A 92 -20.82 -11.77 -10.70
CA CYS A 92 -21.38 -12.96 -10.08
C CYS A 92 -21.30 -14.10 -11.12
N PRO A 93 -20.73 -15.27 -10.79
CA PRO A 93 -20.66 -16.41 -11.71
C PRO A 93 -22.03 -16.86 -12.24
N GLU A 94 -23.09 -16.60 -11.46
CA GLU A 94 -24.47 -16.95 -11.79
C GLU A 94 -25.26 -15.80 -12.43
N HIS A 95 -25.00 -14.56 -11.99
CA HIS A 95 -25.86 -13.41 -12.25
C HIS A 95 -25.17 -12.26 -13.00
N GLY A 96 -23.95 -12.44 -13.50
CA GLY A 96 -23.23 -11.45 -14.31
C GLY A 96 -22.85 -10.19 -13.55
N ALA A 97 -22.90 -9.02 -14.21
CA ALA A 97 -22.50 -7.73 -13.63
C ALA A 97 -23.53 -7.14 -12.66
N THR A 98 -23.92 -7.95 -11.67
CA THR A 98 -24.83 -7.61 -10.57
C THR A 98 -24.06 -7.46 -9.25
N VAL A 99 -22.75 -7.23 -9.29
CA VAL A 99 -21.91 -7.12 -8.09
C VAL A 99 -21.74 -5.66 -7.71
N VAL A 100 -22.05 -5.33 -6.46
CA VAL A 100 -21.72 -4.06 -5.82
C VAL A 100 -20.58 -4.24 -4.83
N VAL A 101 -19.76 -3.20 -4.68
CA VAL A 101 -18.65 -3.20 -3.72
C VAL A 101 -19.00 -2.32 -2.54
N THR A 102 -19.07 -2.92 -1.36
CA THR A 102 -19.28 -2.18 -0.10
C THR A 102 -18.18 -2.58 0.89
N GLN A 103 -17.45 -1.59 1.41
CA GLN A 103 -16.39 -1.82 2.43
C GLN A 103 -15.38 -2.92 2.06
N GLY A 104 -14.93 -2.95 0.79
CA GLY A 104 -13.94 -3.92 0.32
C GLY A 104 -14.47 -5.35 0.13
N ARG A 105 -15.80 -5.53 0.19
CA ARG A 105 -16.47 -6.80 -0.14
C ARG A 105 -17.28 -6.62 -1.41
N ASN A 106 -17.11 -7.58 -2.32
CA ASN A 106 -18.00 -7.78 -3.45
C ASN A 106 -19.29 -8.43 -2.92
N THR A 107 -20.46 -8.03 -3.41
CA THR A 107 -21.75 -8.64 -3.07
C THR A 107 -22.67 -8.62 -4.28
N CYS A 108 -23.29 -9.74 -4.62
CA CYS A 108 -24.30 -9.80 -5.68
C CYS A 108 -25.60 -9.14 -5.19
N THR A 109 -26.18 -8.25 -5.99
CA THR A 109 -27.44 -7.55 -5.71
C THR A 109 -28.68 -8.36 -6.07
N ARG A 110 -28.52 -9.53 -6.68
CA ARG A 110 -29.62 -10.43 -7.01
C ARG A 110 -30.21 -11.03 -5.73
N PRO A 111 -31.51 -10.86 -5.44
CA PRO A 111 -32.15 -11.45 -4.28
C PRO A 111 -31.95 -12.98 -4.23
N GLY A 112 -31.53 -13.50 -3.08
CA GLY A 112 -31.30 -14.94 -2.87
C GLY A 112 -29.95 -15.48 -3.38
N CYS A 113 -29.06 -14.64 -3.89
CA CYS A 113 -27.72 -15.09 -4.30
C CYS A 113 -26.76 -15.13 -3.10
N GLU A 114 -26.52 -16.34 -2.57
CA GLU A 114 -25.61 -16.57 -1.44
C GLU A 114 -24.12 -16.59 -1.86
N LEU A 115 -23.84 -16.80 -3.14
CA LEU A 115 -22.50 -16.88 -3.75
C LEU A 115 -21.78 -15.52 -3.85
N GLY A 116 -22.43 -14.43 -3.46
CA GLY A 116 -21.91 -13.07 -3.60
C GLY A 116 -20.82 -12.69 -2.61
N ALA A 117 -20.55 -13.48 -1.57
CA ALA A 117 -19.64 -13.07 -0.51
C ALA A 117 -18.22 -13.60 -0.71
N THR A 118 -17.24 -12.71 -0.52
CA THR A 118 -15.82 -13.01 -0.24
C THR A 118 -14.97 -13.50 -1.41
N VAL A 119 -14.94 -12.71 -2.50
CA VAL A 119 -13.66 -12.56 -3.20
C VAL A 119 -12.92 -11.42 -2.50
N PRO A 120 -11.70 -11.64 -1.97
CA PRO A 120 -10.84 -10.54 -1.55
C PRO A 120 -10.70 -9.53 -2.68
N ARG A 121 -10.29 -8.30 -2.36
CA ARG A 121 -9.95 -7.26 -3.33
C ARG A 121 -8.76 -7.71 -4.21
N ALA A 122 -8.97 -8.69 -5.08
CA ALA A 122 -8.07 -9.04 -6.16
C ALA A 122 -8.49 -8.16 -7.34
N ASP A 123 -7.67 -7.14 -7.58
CA ASP A 123 -7.39 -6.56 -8.89
C ASP A 123 -8.64 -6.29 -9.73
N TRP A 124 -9.25 -5.11 -9.54
CA TRP A 124 -10.42 -4.62 -10.29
C TRP A 124 -10.20 -4.61 -11.80
N ASP A 125 -8.93 -4.63 -12.20
CA ASP A 125 -8.47 -4.50 -13.57
C ASP A 125 -8.77 -5.78 -14.38
N HIS A 126 -8.91 -6.97 -13.76
CA HIS A 126 -9.15 -8.24 -14.48
C HIS A 126 -10.08 -9.22 -13.77
N CYS A 127 -10.90 -9.93 -14.55
CA CYS A 127 -11.69 -11.03 -14.04
C CYS A 127 -10.83 -12.27 -13.78
N SER A 128 -10.78 -12.73 -12.53
CA SER A 128 -10.10 -13.99 -12.17
C SER A 128 -10.94 -15.24 -12.43
N ALA A 129 -12.15 -15.09 -12.98
CA ALA A 129 -13.02 -16.23 -13.23
C ALA A 129 -12.52 -17.00 -14.47
N PRO A 130 -12.60 -18.33 -14.44
CA PRO A 130 -12.16 -19.17 -15.53
C PRO A 130 -13.01 -18.96 -16.78
N THR A 131 -12.35 -18.98 -17.93
CA THR A 131 -13.03 -18.83 -19.21
C THR A 131 -13.78 -20.07 -19.62
N VAL A 132 -14.91 -19.86 -20.31
CA VAL A 132 -15.81 -20.94 -20.74
C VAL A 132 -16.24 -20.82 -22.19
N VAL A 133 -16.12 -19.63 -22.79
CA VAL A 133 -16.46 -19.40 -24.19
C VAL A 133 -15.57 -18.33 -24.83
N VAL A 134 -15.46 -18.37 -26.14
CA VAL A 134 -14.99 -17.26 -26.99
C VAL A 134 -16.22 -16.66 -27.67
N ILE A 135 -16.39 -15.34 -27.53
CA ILE A 135 -17.46 -14.57 -28.14
C ILE A 135 -16.90 -13.60 -29.18
N THR A 136 -17.73 -13.19 -30.13
CA THR A 136 -17.44 -12.07 -31.03
C THR A 136 -18.65 -11.16 -31.17
N ASP A 137 -18.42 -9.94 -31.64
CA ASP A 137 -19.47 -8.96 -31.92
C ASP A 137 -20.28 -9.32 -33.18
N ALA A 138 -21.20 -8.43 -33.57
CA ALA A 138 -22.06 -8.65 -34.72
C ALA A 138 -21.29 -8.68 -36.05
N ASP A 139 -20.16 -7.97 -36.10
CA ASP A 139 -19.34 -7.77 -37.30
C ASP A 139 -18.24 -8.84 -37.42
N GLY A 140 -17.97 -9.58 -36.34
CA GLY A 140 -17.01 -10.69 -36.32
C GLY A 140 -15.56 -10.23 -36.25
N ASN A 141 -15.31 -8.99 -35.83
CA ASN A 141 -13.97 -8.37 -35.94
C ASN A 141 -13.08 -8.68 -34.72
N ASP A 142 -13.68 -8.72 -33.52
CA ASP A 142 -12.96 -8.93 -32.27
C ASP A 142 -13.47 -10.18 -31.56
N GLU A 143 -12.55 -11.07 -31.17
CA GLU A 143 -12.84 -12.24 -30.34
C GLU A 143 -12.41 -11.97 -28.89
N LEU A 144 -13.30 -12.28 -27.95
CA LEU A 144 -13.05 -12.16 -26.51
C LEU A 144 -13.31 -13.50 -25.82
N THR A 145 -12.37 -13.91 -24.99
CA THR A 145 -12.48 -15.09 -24.13
C THR A 145 -13.17 -14.66 -22.85
N VAL A 146 -14.38 -15.15 -22.58
CA VAL A 146 -15.18 -14.73 -21.42
C VAL A 146 -15.60 -15.85 -20.47
N CYS A 147 -15.66 -15.53 -19.18
CA CYS A 147 -16.21 -16.41 -18.16
C CYS A 147 -17.75 -16.46 -18.24
N ARG A 148 -18.36 -17.38 -17.48
CA ARG A 148 -19.82 -17.54 -17.45
C ARG A 148 -20.54 -16.26 -17.00
N GLY A 149 -19.99 -15.54 -16.03
CA GLY A 149 -20.56 -14.30 -15.52
C GLY A 149 -20.54 -13.19 -16.58
N HIS A 150 -19.40 -12.96 -17.21
CA HIS A 150 -19.28 -11.96 -18.28
C HIS A 150 -20.03 -12.34 -19.54
N LEU A 151 -20.18 -13.63 -19.87
CA LEU A 151 -21.08 -14.07 -20.94
C LEU A 151 -22.54 -13.71 -20.64
N ALA A 152 -23.00 -13.91 -19.40
CA ALA A 152 -24.36 -13.56 -19.00
C ALA A 152 -24.60 -12.05 -19.11
N ASP A 153 -23.64 -11.23 -18.67
CA ASP A 153 -23.71 -9.77 -18.81
C ASP A 153 -23.68 -9.35 -20.29
N ALA A 154 -22.74 -9.88 -21.07
CA ALA A 154 -22.58 -9.57 -22.49
C ALA A 154 -23.85 -9.89 -23.29
N ARG A 155 -24.51 -11.02 -23.02
CA ARG A 155 -25.80 -11.37 -23.66
C ARG A 155 -26.92 -10.37 -23.37
N THR A 156 -26.87 -9.69 -22.23
CA THR A 156 -27.88 -8.68 -21.88
C THR A 156 -27.59 -7.31 -22.50
N ARG A 157 -26.31 -6.99 -22.78
CA ARG A 157 -25.87 -5.65 -23.18
C ARG A 157 -25.48 -5.53 -24.66
N LEU A 158 -25.01 -6.61 -25.28
CA LEU A 158 -24.48 -6.61 -26.64
C LEU A 158 -25.47 -7.25 -27.60
N ALA A 159 -26.04 -6.43 -28.48
CA ALA A 159 -26.90 -6.92 -29.56
C ALA A 159 -26.05 -7.60 -30.65
N GLY A 160 -26.48 -8.77 -31.12
CA GLY A 160 -25.79 -9.50 -32.19
C GLY A 160 -24.54 -10.28 -31.75
N LEU A 161 -24.31 -10.41 -30.44
CA LEU A 161 -23.23 -11.24 -29.88
C LEU A 161 -23.34 -12.69 -30.35
N ARG A 162 -22.20 -13.25 -30.80
CA ARG A 162 -22.08 -14.64 -31.26
C ARG A 162 -21.09 -15.39 -30.38
N ILE A 163 -21.40 -16.66 -30.11
CA ILE A 163 -20.42 -17.58 -29.51
C ILE A 163 -19.67 -18.25 -30.67
N VAL A 164 -18.36 -18.07 -30.70
CA VAL A 164 -17.47 -18.69 -31.69
C VAL A 164 -17.10 -20.09 -31.23
N THR A 165 -16.69 -20.22 -29.97
CA THR A 165 -16.20 -21.48 -29.39
C THR A 165 -16.69 -21.65 -27.96
N ILE A 166 -17.05 -22.88 -27.57
CA ILE A 166 -17.25 -23.27 -26.17
C ILE A 166 -15.99 -23.96 -25.68
N LEU A 167 -15.32 -23.37 -24.70
CA LEU A 167 -14.14 -23.93 -24.06
C LEU A 167 -14.62 -24.92 -23.01
N THR A 168 -14.71 -26.20 -23.38
CA THR A 168 -15.00 -27.26 -22.41
C THR A 168 -13.87 -27.33 -21.39
N ARG A 169 -14.18 -27.02 -20.14
CA ARG A 169 -13.26 -27.28 -19.02
C ARG A 169 -13.08 -28.79 -18.86
N PRO A 170 -11.85 -29.32 -18.71
CA PRO A 170 -11.66 -30.67 -18.22
C PRO A 170 -12.06 -30.70 -16.73
N HIS A 171 -13.32 -30.99 -16.44
CA HIS A 171 -13.81 -31.15 -15.06
C HIS A 171 -14.65 -32.42 -14.85
N ASP A 172 -14.55 -33.42 -15.74
CA ASP A 172 -15.19 -34.74 -15.60
C ASP A 172 -14.17 -35.89 -15.44
N ALA A 173 -13.16 -35.70 -14.58
CA ALA A 173 -12.39 -36.82 -14.05
C ALA A 173 -12.35 -36.72 -12.52
N GLY A 174 -13.54 -36.79 -11.89
CA GLY A 174 -13.60 -37.22 -10.50
C GLY A 174 -13.05 -38.64 -10.37
N PRO A 175 -12.39 -39.00 -9.25
CA PRO A 175 -11.95 -40.37 -9.04
C PRO A 175 -13.19 -41.27 -9.03
N ARG A 176 -13.31 -42.17 -10.01
CA ARG A 176 -14.23 -43.30 -9.90
C ARG A 176 -13.74 -44.11 -8.71
N GLY A 177 -14.47 -44.03 -7.61
CA GLY A 177 -14.40 -45.02 -6.55
C GLY A 177 -14.73 -46.36 -7.17
N ASP A 178 -13.72 -47.19 -7.35
CA ASP A 178 -13.90 -48.60 -7.67
C ASP A 178 -14.19 -49.33 -6.36
N GLU A 179 -15.43 -49.17 -5.88
CA GLU A 179 -16.02 -50.13 -4.95
C GLU A 179 -16.46 -51.36 -5.76
N GLY A 180 -15.50 -52.25 -6.00
CA GLY A 180 -15.72 -53.59 -6.54
C GLY A 180 -15.50 -54.65 -5.46
N VAL A 181 -16.49 -54.83 -4.59
CA VAL A 181 -16.63 -56.04 -3.76
C VAL A 181 -16.88 -57.24 -4.68
N GLY A 182 -16.07 -58.30 -4.58
CA GLY A 182 -16.30 -59.52 -5.35
C GLY A 182 -15.37 -60.69 -5.09
N ARG A 183 -15.53 -61.31 -3.91
CA ARG A 183 -15.22 -62.72 -3.52
C ARG A 183 -13.78 -63.22 -3.54
#